data_AF-A0A3N9UU79-F1
#
_entry.id   AF-A0A3N9UU79-F1
#
_cell.length_a   1.000
_cell.length_b   1.000
_cell.length_c   1.000
_cell.angle_alpha   90.00
_cell.angle_beta   90.00
_cell.angle_gamma   90.00
#
_symmetry.space_group_name_H-M   'P 1'
#
loop_
_entity.id
_entity.type
_entity.pdbx_description
1 polymer ?
#
loop_
_entity_poly.entity_id
_entity_poly.type
_entity_poly.pdbx_seq_one_letter_code
_entity_poly.pdbx_strand_id
1 'polypeptide(L)'
;MTHVAATDYLDTGKSNDAVVQDVKDTMSKEALFNSTVDVRGKATPVITGTNLAGATVSTTSPQPKSRLFSPMSSWRLALQDTSDRSVTLQMSQSNDVVYGKGTIAVEGMVQNVTATGTYSGNKLSLDILTADLTLFRLDLTLNRKSFSGDYHGYSPSITSWKGIAMGSIN
;
A
#
# COMPACT_ATOMS: atom_id res chain seq x y z
N MET A 1 -70.70 -30.43 -15.07
CA MET A 1 -69.89 -30.42 -13.82
C MET A 1 -69.29 -29.01 -13.74
N THR A 2 -70.01 -27.99 -13.26
CA THR A 2 -70.84 -27.83 -12.03
C THR A 2 -70.00 -27.32 -10.85
N HIS A 3 -70.58 -26.38 -10.10
CA HIS A 3 -69.97 -25.37 -9.22
C HIS A 3 -69.45 -25.84 -7.85
N VAL A 4 -69.04 -24.83 -7.04
CA VAL A 4 -68.93 -24.73 -5.56
C VAL A 4 -67.47 -24.86 -5.07
N ALA A 5 -66.77 -23.88 -4.47
CA ALA A 5 -67.03 -22.66 -3.66
C ALA A 5 -66.89 -22.83 -2.12
N ALA A 6 -65.91 -22.09 -1.58
CA ALA A 6 -65.74 -21.50 -0.23
C ALA A 6 -66.07 -22.26 1.09
N THR A 7 -65.06 -22.34 1.96
CA THR A 7 -65.02 -22.11 3.44
C THR A 7 -63.53 -22.13 3.79
N ASP A 8 -62.83 -21.09 4.24
CA ASP A 8 -63.07 -20.11 5.32
C ASP A 8 -63.19 -20.76 6.71
N TYR A 9 -62.19 -20.49 7.56
CA TYR A 9 -62.20 -20.78 8.99
C TYR A 9 -61.28 -19.77 9.69
N LEU A 10 -61.89 -18.87 10.45
CA LEU A 10 -61.22 -17.91 11.34
C LEU A 10 -61.35 -18.38 12.80
N ASP A 11 -60.71 -17.63 13.71
CA ASP A 11 -60.88 -17.67 15.17
C ASP A 11 -60.17 -18.86 15.88
N THR A 12 -59.57 -18.76 17.08
CA THR A 12 -59.52 -17.69 18.11
C THR A 12 -58.08 -17.46 18.60
N GLY A 13 -57.76 -16.26 19.06
CA GLY A 13 -56.46 -15.96 19.69
C GLY A 13 -56.35 -16.41 21.15
N LYS A 14 -55.12 -16.55 21.67
CA LYS A 14 -54.81 -16.65 23.12
C LYS A 14 -53.35 -16.29 23.42
N SER A 15 -53.09 -14.98 23.57
CA SER A 15 -51.81 -14.31 23.94
C SER A 15 -50.51 -15.01 23.46
N ASN A 16 -49.40 -15.29 24.18
CA ASN A 16 -49.05 -15.23 25.62
C ASN A 16 -47.71 -14.52 25.84
N ASP A 17 -47.66 -13.57 26.77
CA ASP A 17 -46.50 -12.71 27.11
C ASP A 17 -45.35 -13.44 27.85
N ALA A 18 -45.00 -14.65 27.43
CA ALA A 18 -44.09 -15.54 28.17
C ALA A 18 -42.74 -15.84 27.48
N VAL A 19 -42.50 -15.32 26.27
CA VAL A 19 -41.30 -15.66 25.45
C VAL A 19 -40.38 -14.46 25.18
N VAL A 20 -40.81 -13.23 25.48
CA VAL A 20 -40.03 -12.00 25.18
C VAL A 20 -39.30 -11.42 26.41
N GLN A 21 -39.57 -11.95 27.61
CA GLN A 21 -39.08 -11.38 28.87
C GLN A 21 -37.84 -12.08 29.47
N ASP A 22 -37.53 -13.31 29.06
CA ASP A 22 -36.50 -14.17 29.70
C ASP A 22 -35.05 -13.84 29.28
N VAL A 23 -34.84 -12.95 28.30
CA VAL A 23 -33.51 -12.56 27.81
C VAL A 23 -32.95 -11.31 28.53
N LYS A 24 -33.77 -10.60 29.32
CA LYS A 24 -33.41 -9.28 29.88
C LYS A 24 -32.80 -9.30 31.28
N ASP A 25 -33.01 -10.37 32.06
CA ASP A 25 -32.57 -10.42 33.46
C ASP A 25 -31.16 -11.01 33.68
N THR A 26 -30.52 -11.59 32.65
CA THR A 26 -29.17 -12.20 32.78
C THR A 26 -28.01 -11.20 32.66
N MET A 27 -28.26 -9.93 32.35
CA MET A 27 -27.21 -8.92 32.09
C MET A 27 -27.21 -7.72 33.05
N SER A 28 -27.71 -7.87 34.28
CA SER A 28 -27.64 -6.79 35.29
C SER A 28 -27.60 -7.29 36.74
N LYS A 29 -26.45 -7.83 37.17
CA LYS A 29 -25.78 -7.39 38.40
C LYS A 29 -24.34 -7.86 38.49
N GLU A 30 -23.53 -7.01 39.11
CA GLU A 30 -22.07 -7.08 39.16
C GLU A 30 -21.57 -7.96 40.31
N ALA A 31 -20.24 -8.06 40.39
CA ALA A 31 -19.43 -8.61 41.47
C ALA A 31 -19.33 -10.16 41.49
N LEU A 32 -18.19 -10.77 41.78
CA LEU A 32 -17.01 -10.27 42.50
C LEU A 32 -15.68 -10.66 41.83
N PHE A 33 -14.66 -9.84 42.04
CA PHE A 33 -13.28 -10.14 41.71
C PHE A 33 -12.73 -11.27 42.59
N ASN A 34 -12.00 -12.23 42.02
CA ASN A 34 -10.83 -12.78 42.71
C ASN A 34 -9.76 -13.20 41.70
N SER A 35 -8.51 -12.87 42.01
CA SER A 35 -7.36 -13.02 41.11
C SER A 35 -6.33 -13.97 41.70
N THR A 36 -6.03 -15.05 40.99
CA THR A 36 -4.79 -15.82 41.18
C THR A 36 -4.13 -16.08 39.83
N VAL A 37 -2.85 -15.72 39.74
CA VAL A 37 -2.02 -15.83 38.53
C VAL A 37 -1.15 -17.08 38.67
N ASP A 38 -0.95 -17.84 37.59
CA ASP A 38 0.32 -18.57 37.44
C ASP A 38 0.83 -18.64 35.98
N VAL A 39 2.15 -18.73 35.92
CA VAL A 39 3.13 -18.64 34.84
C VAL A 39 2.87 -19.58 33.65
N ARG A 40 2.90 -19.05 32.41
CA ARG A 40 4.06 -19.13 31.47
C ARG A 40 3.75 -18.62 30.04
N GLY A 41 4.17 -17.40 29.71
CA GLY A 41 4.50 -17.02 28.31
C GLY A 41 3.54 -16.10 27.54
N LYS A 42 3.80 -14.78 27.65
CA LYS A 42 3.55 -13.77 26.58
C LYS A 42 2.08 -13.47 26.20
N ALA A 43 1.27 -13.02 27.17
CA ALA A 43 0.03 -12.31 26.86
C ALA A 43 0.31 -10.84 26.42
N THR A 44 -0.43 -10.35 25.43
CA THR A 44 -0.45 -8.94 25.03
C THR A 44 -1.29 -8.13 26.03
N PRO A 45 -0.79 -7.02 26.61
CA PRO A 45 -1.57 -6.24 27.56
C PRO A 45 -2.63 -5.38 26.85
N VAL A 46 -3.88 -5.45 27.31
CA VAL A 46 -4.92 -4.46 27.01
C VAL A 46 -4.91 -3.45 28.17
N ILE A 47 -4.61 -2.19 27.88
CA ILE A 47 -4.51 -1.14 28.91
C ILE A 47 -5.79 -0.31 28.92
N THR A 48 -6.63 -0.52 29.93
CA THR A 48 -7.67 0.42 30.35
C THR A 48 -7.23 1.10 31.64
N GLY A 49 -6.73 2.34 31.52
CA GLY A 49 -6.32 3.16 32.65
C GLY A 49 -6.50 4.64 32.32
N THR A 50 -7.22 5.35 33.18
CA THR A 50 -7.44 6.80 33.07
C THR A 50 -6.15 7.58 33.33
N ASN A 51 -5.99 8.71 32.63
CA ASN A 51 -4.75 9.50 32.61
C ASN A 51 -4.26 9.91 34.01
N LEU A 52 -3.09 9.40 34.41
CA LEU A 52 -2.24 10.01 35.43
C LEU A 52 -1.15 10.85 34.74
N ALA A 53 -0.91 12.06 35.25
CA ALA A 53 0.16 12.92 34.74
C ALA A 53 1.53 12.26 34.99
N GLY A 54 2.29 11.99 33.93
CA GLY A 54 3.67 11.44 34.04
C GLY A 54 3.98 10.19 33.21
N ALA A 55 3.06 9.69 32.37
CA ALA A 55 3.33 8.56 31.48
C ALA A 55 3.64 9.02 30.04
N THR A 56 4.94 9.18 29.71
CA THR A 56 5.41 9.34 28.33
C THR A 56 5.26 8.02 27.55
N VAL A 57 4.08 7.79 27.00
CA VAL A 57 3.79 6.61 26.16
C VAL A 57 4.40 6.80 24.77
N SER A 58 5.65 6.38 24.61
CA SER A 58 6.37 6.34 23.33
C SER A 58 5.88 5.19 22.44
N THR A 59 4.63 5.26 21.96
CA THR A 59 4.04 4.26 21.04
C THR A 59 3.54 4.86 19.73
N THR A 60 4.43 5.56 19.05
CA THR A 60 4.51 5.45 17.59
C THR A 60 5.97 5.21 17.29
N SER A 61 6.35 3.98 16.93
CA SER A 61 7.62 3.78 16.23
C SER A 61 7.54 4.63 14.97
N PRO A 62 8.42 5.64 14.79
CA PRO A 62 8.54 6.25 13.49
C PRO A 62 9.14 5.16 12.61
N GLN A 63 8.28 4.45 11.87
CA GLN A 63 8.72 3.87 10.60
C GLN A 63 9.54 4.97 9.93
N PRO A 64 10.81 4.73 9.58
CA PRO A 64 11.59 5.75 8.93
C PRO A 64 10.86 6.07 7.63
N LYS A 65 10.15 7.21 7.61
CA LYS A 65 9.71 7.83 6.36
C LYS A 65 11.00 8.07 5.61
N SER A 66 11.31 7.19 4.67
CA SER A 66 12.44 7.32 3.76
C SER A 66 12.21 8.58 2.94
N ARG A 67 12.62 9.71 3.51
CA ARG A 67 12.71 10.99 2.84
C ARG A 67 13.83 10.83 1.83
N LEU A 68 13.45 10.47 0.62
CA LEU A 68 14.37 10.23 -0.47
C LEU A 68 14.76 11.59 -1.02
N PHE A 69 15.81 12.16 -0.41
CA PHE A 69 16.43 13.41 -0.86
C PHE A 69 15.52 14.64 -0.68
N SER A 70 15.92 15.75 -1.29
CA SER A 70 15.12 16.97 -1.35
C SER A 70 13.77 16.69 -2.06
N PRO A 71 12.70 17.47 -1.78
CA PRO A 71 11.37 17.26 -2.39
C PRO A 71 11.37 17.23 -3.92
N MET A 72 12.41 17.84 -4.52
CA MET A 72 12.79 17.71 -5.92
C MET A 72 14.26 17.29 -6.00
N SER A 73 14.62 16.36 -6.89
CA SER A 73 15.99 15.86 -7.08
C SER A 73 16.27 15.53 -8.56
N SER A 74 17.55 15.58 -8.96
CA SER A 74 17.98 15.33 -10.34
C SER A 74 18.62 13.96 -10.47
N TRP A 75 18.01 13.05 -11.23
CA TRP A 75 18.48 11.68 -11.40
C TRP A 75 19.16 11.51 -12.75
N ARG A 76 20.22 10.70 -12.79
CA ARG A 76 20.85 10.24 -14.03
C ARG A 76 20.84 8.72 -14.06
N LEU A 77 20.45 8.14 -15.18
CA LEU A 77 20.43 6.71 -15.42
C LEU A 77 21.20 6.38 -16.71
N ALA A 78 21.90 5.27 -16.71
CA ALA A 78 22.33 4.55 -17.90
C ALA A 78 21.49 3.27 -18.00
N LEU A 79 20.90 3.02 -19.17
CA LEU A 79 20.23 1.77 -19.50
C LEU A 79 21.10 1.07 -20.53
N GLN A 80 21.61 -0.11 -20.18
CA GLN A 80 22.54 -0.89 -21.00
C GLN A 80 21.80 -2.10 -21.56
N ASP A 81 21.53 -2.09 -22.86
CA ASP A 81 21.07 -3.24 -23.65
C ASP A 81 22.06 -3.53 -24.80
N THR A 82 21.58 -3.63 -26.04
CA THR A 82 22.39 -3.63 -27.26
C THR A 82 22.76 -2.22 -27.74
N SER A 83 22.03 -1.21 -27.25
CA SER A 83 22.22 0.21 -27.50
C SER A 83 22.52 0.92 -26.17
N ASP A 84 23.45 1.88 -26.18
CA ASP A 84 23.69 2.75 -25.03
C ASP A 84 22.59 3.82 -24.92
N ARG A 85 21.90 3.85 -23.78
CA ARG A 85 20.86 4.85 -23.48
C ARG A 85 21.19 5.61 -22.21
N SER A 86 21.05 6.93 -22.23
CA SER A 86 21.18 7.75 -21.02
C SER A 86 19.90 8.52 -20.74
N VAL A 87 19.45 8.53 -19.49
CA VAL A 87 18.26 9.24 -19.03
C VAL A 87 18.67 10.30 -18.02
N THR A 88 18.14 11.51 -18.15
CA THR A 88 18.19 12.54 -17.10
C THR A 88 16.78 12.91 -16.69
N LEU A 89 16.45 12.84 -15.41
CA LEU A 89 15.12 13.12 -14.87
C LEU A 89 15.18 14.23 -13.81
N GLN A 90 14.16 15.07 -13.79
CA GLN A 90 13.79 15.89 -12.64
C GLN A 90 12.62 15.20 -11.93
N MET A 91 12.87 14.72 -10.71
CA MET A 91 11.95 13.90 -9.94
C MET A 91 11.45 14.66 -8.71
N SER A 92 10.17 14.47 -8.39
CA SER A 92 9.53 14.90 -7.15
C SER A 92 9.01 13.68 -6.39
N GLN A 93 8.94 13.78 -5.06
CA GLN A 93 8.46 12.71 -4.18
C GLN A 93 7.21 13.15 -3.40
N SER A 94 6.21 12.27 -3.30
CA SER A 94 5.07 12.40 -2.39
C SER A 94 4.78 11.05 -1.73
N ASN A 95 5.07 10.95 -0.43
CA ASN A 95 5.09 9.67 0.30
C ASN A 95 6.00 8.64 -0.41
N ASP A 96 5.50 7.44 -0.66
CA ASP A 96 6.14 6.33 -1.38
C ASP A 96 6.17 6.50 -2.91
N VAL A 97 5.43 7.48 -3.45
CA VAL A 97 5.34 7.74 -4.89
C VAL A 97 6.42 8.73 -5.33
N VAL A 98 7.09 8.42 -6.44
CA VAL A 98 7.98 9.33 -7.17
C VAL A 98 7.44 9.58 -8.57
N TYR A 99 7.56 10.82 -9.04
CA TYR A 99 7.08 11.20 -10.37
C TYR A 99 7.93 12.33 -10.93
N GLY A 100 8.03 12.43 -12.25
CA GLY A 100 8.92 13.40 -12.88
C GLY A 100 8.88 13.41 -14.39
N LYS A 101 9.81 14.18 -14.96
CA LYS A 101 10.00 14.32 -16.40
C LYS A 101 11.45 14.59 -16.71
N GLY A 102 11.83 14.39 -17.96
CA GLY A 102 13.18 14.71 -18.43
C GLY A 102 13.39 14.25 -19.86
N THR A 103 14.58 13.74 -20.13
CA THR A 103 14.97 13.26 -21.46
C THR A 103 15.66 11.91 -21.40
N ILE A 104 15.48 11.13 -22.47
CA ILE A 104 16.34 9.98 -22.81
C ILE A 104 17.09 10.32 -24.09
N ALA A 105 18.37 9.99 -24.12
CA ALA A 105 19.20 9.97 -25.32
C ALA A 105 19.44 8.51 -25.73
N VAL A 106 19.13 8.19 -27.00
CA VAL A 106 19.32 6.89 -27.64
C VAL A 106 20.05 7.13 -28.95
N GLU A 107 21.23 6.55 -29.13
CA GLU A 107 21.99 6.62 -30.41
C GLU A 107 22.18 8.07 -30.94
N GLY A 108 22.33 9.03 -30.02
CA GLY A 108 22.49 10.46 -30.33
C GLY A 108 21.18 11.25 -30.47
N MET A 109 20.04 10.59 -30.63
CA MET A 109 18.71 11.22 -30.65
C MET A 109 18.20 11.45 -29.22
N VAL A 110 17.75 12.68 -28.93
CA VAL A 110 17.21 13.07 -27.61
C VAL A 110 15.70 13.25 -27.70
N GLN A 111 14.96 12.60 -26.79
CA GLN A 111 13.51 12.69 -26.72
C GLN A 111 13.02 12.89 -25.29
N ASN A 112 11.86 13.54 -25.14
CA ASN A 112 11.23 13.79 -23.85
C ASN A 112 10.65 12.51 -23.25
N VAL A 113 10.73 12.40 -21.92
CA VAL A 113 10.14 11.31 -21.14
C VAL A 113 9.38 11.81 -19.92
N THR A 114 8.36 11.05 -19.53
CA THR A 114 7.73 11.12 -18.21
C THR A 114 8.14 9.90 -17.40
N ALA A 115 8.23 10.05 -16.08
CA ALA A 115 8.58 8.95 -15.18
C ALA A 115 7.62 8.92 -13.99
N THR A 116 7.25 7.73 -13.56
CA THR A 116 6.42 7.48 -12.37
C THR A 116 6.86 6.18 -11.71
N GLY A 117 6.78 6.09 -10.39
CA GLY A 117 7.22 4.89 -9.68
C GLY A 117 6.87 4.92 -8.20
N THR A 118 7.16 3.81 -7.55
CA THR A 118 7.02 3.65 -6.10
C THR A 118 8.29 3.07 -5.53
N TYR A 119 8.61 3.42 -4.28
CA TYR A 119 9.71 2.80 -3.55
C TYR A 119 9.22 2.19 -2.23
N SER A 120 9.82 1.06 -1.85
CA SER A 120 9.55 0.37 -0.60
C SER A 120 10.87 -0.12 0.01
N GLY A 121 11.23 0.42 1.18
CA GLY A 121 12.54 0.19 1.79
C GLY A 121 13.68 0.67 0.87
N ASN A 122 14.43 -0.26 0.31
CA ASN A 122 15.49 -0.01 -0.68
C ASN A 122 15.15 -0.50 -2.09
N LYS A 123 13.90 -0.88 -2.38
CA LYS A 123 13.42 -1.22 -3.72
C LYS A 123 12.70 -0.04 -4.34
N LEU A 124 12.87 0.15 -5.65
CA LEU A 124 12.21 1.17 -6.46
C LEU A 124 11.76 0.51 -7.76
N SER A 125 10.46 0.49 -8.02
CA SER A 125 9.91 0.17 -9.33
C SER A 125 9.58 1.48 -10.04
N LEU A 126 10.19 1.71 -11.20
CA LEU A 126 10.10 2.96 -11.95
C LEU A 126 9.71 2.67 -13.40
N ASP A 127 8.57 3.21 -13.82
CA ASP A 127 8.13 3.23 -15.21
C ASP A 127 8.54 4.57 -15.86
N ILE A 128 9.26 4.51 -16.98
CA ILE A 128 9.65 5.66 -17.80
C ILE A 128 8.99 5.51 -19.17
N LEU A 129 8.14 6.47 -19.55
CA LEU A 129 7.41 6.48 -20.81
C LEU A 129 7.91 7.59 -21.73
N THR A 130 8.13 7.25 -23.00
CA THR A 130 8.59 8.17 -24.04
C THR A 130 7.44 8.73 -24.88
N ALA A 131 7.72 9.76 -25.68
CA ALA A 131 6.76 10.33 -26.62
C ALA A 131 6.32 9.35 -27.74
N ASP A 132 7.17 8.39 -28.12
CA ASP A 132 6.86 7.32 -29.09
C ASP A 132 6.15 6.10 -28.47
N LEU A 133 5.68 6.22 -27.21
CA LEU A 133 5.01 5.16 -26.44
C LEU A 133 5.90 3.94 -26.11
N THR A 134 7.22 4.11 -26.16
CA THR A 134 8.16 3.13 -25.62
C THR A 134 8.19 3.25 -24.09
N LEU A 135 7.89 2.13 -23.41
CA LEU A 135 7.88 2.01 -21.96
C LEU A 135 9.12 1.25 -21.50
N PHE A 136 9.87 1.84 -20.57
CA PHE A 136 10.91 1.18 -19.80
C PHE A 136 10.41 0.95 -18.38
N ARG A 137 10.29 -0.31 -17.95
CA ARG A 137 10.02 -0.68 -16.56
C ARG A 137 11.31 -1.12 -15.89
N LEU A 138 11.72 -0.41 -14.84
CA LEU A 138 12.96 -0.64 -14.11
C LEU A 138 12.65 -1.17 -12.71
N ASP A 139 13.31 -2.24 -12.29
CA ASP A 139 13.21 -2.81 -10.95
C ASP A 139 14.56 -2.67 -10.22
N LEU A 140 14.68 -1.58 -9.45
CA LEU A 140 15.93 -1.05 -8.94
C LEU A 140 16.12 -1.34 -7.45
N THR A 141 17.37 -1.48 -7.05
CA THR A 141 17.80 -1.51 -5.64
C THR A 141 18.63 -0.28 -5.33
N LEU A 142 18.23 0.49 -4.32
CA LEU A 142 18.89 1.71 -3.87
C LEU A 142 20.02 1.40 -2.88
N ASN A 143 21.13 2.10 -3.04
CA ASN A 143 22.23 2.12 -2.10
C ASN A 143 22.71 3.57 -1.91
N ARG A 144 22.26 4.21 -0.82
CA ARG A 144 22.49 5.64 -0.55
C ARG A 144 21.98 6.49 -1.72
N LYS A 145 22.88 7.15 -2.46
CA LYS A 145 22.60 8.02 -3.62
C LYS A 145 22.62 7.29 -4.97
N SER A 146 23.04 6.02 -5.03
CA SER A 146 23.02 5.24 -6.26
C SER A 146 21.89 4.23 -6.26
N PHE A 147 21.54 3.74 -7.45
CA PHE A 147 20.61 2.63 -7.64
C PHE A 147 21.04 1.79 -8.84
N SER A 148 20.74 0.50 -8.80
CA SER A 148 20.96 -0.41 -9.92
C SER A 148 19.99 -1.58 -9.88
N GLY A 149 19.71 -2.17 -11.04
CA GLY A 149 18.85 -3.33 -11.17
C GLY A 149 18.58 -3.67 -12.62
N ASP A 150 17.57 -4.50 -12.86
CA ASP A 150 17.14 -4.90 -14.18
C ASP A 150 16.13 -3.89 -14.76
N TYR A 151 15.96 -3.92 -16.08
CA TYR A 151 14.83 -3.28 -16.73
C TYR A 151 14.31 -4.06 -17.93
N HIS A 152 13.05 -3.81 -18.26
CA HIS A 152 12.36 -4.32 -19.43
C HIS A 152 11.89 -3.18 -20.32
N GLY A 153 12.20 -3.25 -21.61
CA GLY A 153 11.71 -2.32 -22.63
C GLY A 153 10.55 -2.92 -23.42
N TYR A 154 9.52 -2.11 -23.66
CA TYR A 154 8.35 -2.44 -24.47
C TYR A 154 8.11 -1.31 -25.46
N SER A 155 7.88 -1.63 -26.74
CA SER A 155 7.60 -0.63 -27.77
C SER A 155 6.51 -1.14 -28.72
N PRO A 156 5.67 -0.28 -29.32
CA PRO A 156 4.70 -0.69 -30.33
C PRO A 156 5.34 -1.22 -31.63
N SER A 157 6.61 -0.90 -31.89
CA SER A 157 7.29 -1.16 -33.17
C SER A 157 8.29 -2.32 -33.16
N ILE A 158 8.76 -2.76 -31.98
CA ILE A 158 9.79 -3.80 -31.83
C ILE A 158 9.48 -4.75 -30.68
N THR A 159 10.01 -5.97 -30.75
CA THR A 159 9.94 -6.98 -29.70
C THR A 159 10.50 -6.45 -28.38
N SER A 160 9.86 -6.79 -27.25
CA SER A 160 10.33 -6.42 -25.91
C SER A 160 11.74 -6.93 -25.63
N TRP A 161 12.54 -6.12 -24.94
CA TRP A 161 13.92 -6.43 -24.60
C TRP A 161 14.16 -6.25 -23.09
N LYS A 162 15.38 -6.58 -22.65
CA LYS A 162 15.82 -6.42 -21.26
C LYS A 162 17.25 -5.91 -21.21
N GLY A 163 17.62 -5.29 -20.10
CA GLY A 163 18.98 -4.83 -19.86
C GLY A 163 19.23 -4.49 -18.39
N ILE A 164 20.38 -3.90 -18.12
CA ILE A 164 20.77 -3.44 -16.79
C ILE A 164 20.61 -1.92 -16.71
N ALA A 165 19.98 -1.45 -15.64
CA ALA A 165 19.85 -0.04 -15.32
C ALA A 165 20.76 0.32 -14.14
N MET A 166 21.52 1.40 -14.28
CA MET A 166 22.41 1.95 -13.25
C MET A 166 22.21 3.46 -13.16
N GLY A 167 22.30 4.05 -11.98
CA GLY A 167 22.18 5.50 -11.87
C GLY A 167 22.44 6.09 -10.51
N SER A 168 22.27 7.41 -10.43
CA SER A 168 22.49 8.20 -9.22
C SER A 168 21.51 9.37 -9.10
N ILE A 169 21.31 9.76 -7.84
CA ILE A 169 20.55 10.93 -7.41
C ILE A 169 21.55 12.00 -7.01
N ASN A 170 21.44 13.18 -7.61
CA ASN A 170 22.27 14.34 -7.28
C ASN A 170 21.59 15.18 -6.20
#